data_AF-C9MVB4-F1
#
_entry.id   AF-C9MVB4-F1
#
_cell.length_a   1.000
_cell.length_b   1.000
_cell.length_c   1.000
_cell.angle_alpha   90.00
_cell.angle_beta   90.00
_cell.angle_gamma   90.00
#
_symmetry.space_group_name_H-M   'P 1'
#
loop_
_entity.id
_entity.type
_entity.pdbx_description
1 polymer ?
#
loop_
_entity_poly.entity_id
_entity_poly.type
_entity_poly.pdbx_seq_one_letter_code
_entity_poly.pdbx_strand_id
1 'polypeptide(L)'
;MENNKKIRRKTQMNIVIYDRKSLEIIARPIITNLEEFKSSPALFYPDWDVEKHIWDEKEYENPSLDNGELREATKEELYKAGKYTLAENELIENGKIKVVQLSEYEYIEGNQIKYRKEEKIEKLRQELYELRIEREKKPFEFEMKGTKYLQHNRTIDQSNITKILFSLVLRFILGLMGKVSKGQKLDFAQVMTDLMSTEYSNWKFYTEDGLEKYVNVSVQKFIEMSEIMRKHTTVSMIVETTLSHSLENKTVEELKKFNAEAEYNKLFENEMKQG
;
A
#
# COMPACT_ATOMS: atom_id res chain seq x y z
N MET A 1 18.04 37.96 72.76
CA MET A 1 16.74 37.26 72.80
C MET A 1 16.01 37.65 71.54
N GLU A 2 16.18 36.84 70.49
CA GLU A 2 15.22 35.79 70.11
C GLU A 2 13.96 36.37 69.46
N ASN A 3 13.91 36.31 68.13
CA ASN A 3 12.95 35.45 67.46
C ASN A 3 13.07 35.62 65.94
N ASN A 4 13.97 34.84 65.36
CA ASN A 4 13.97 34.60 63.93
C ASN A 4 12.81 33.63 63.64
N LYS A 5 11.59 34.16 63.55
CA LYS A 5 10.38 33.42 63.21
C LYS A 5 10.52 32.99 61.75
N LYS A 6 11.15 31.84 61.54
CA LYS A 6 11.24 31.18 60.23
C LYS A 6 9.80 30.83 59.84
N ILE A 7 9.17 31.70 59.05
CA ILE A 7 7.88 31.45 58.43
C ILE A 7 8.08 30.25 57.52
N ARG A 8 7.82 29.05 58.04
CA ARG A 8 7.63 27.86 57.22
C ARG A 8 6.40 28.17 56.38
N ARG A 9 6.59 28.43 55.08
CA ARG A 9 5.48 28.41 54.12
C ARG A 9 4.82 27.05 54.30
N LYS A 10 3.63 27.02 54.91
CA LYS A 10 2.81 25.81 54.95
C LYS A 10 2.50 25.49 53.50
N THR A 11 3.06 24.39 53.00
CA THR A 11 2.73 23.89 51.68
C THR A 11 1.25 23.56 51.68
N GLN A 12 0.45 24.34 50.96
CA GLN A 12 -0.97 24.05 50.77
C GLN A 12 -1.10 22.90 49.77
N MET A 13 -1.92 21.93 50.12
CA MET A 13 -2.20 20.74 49.30
C MET A 13 -3.70 20.69 49.05
N ASN A 14 -4.10 20.21 47.88
CA ASN A 14 -5.50 19.97 47.57
C ASN A 14 -5.78 18.47 47.72
N ILE A 15 -6.93 18.15 48.30
CA ILE A 15 -7.47 16.79 48.27
C ILE A 15 -8.86 16.84 47.64
N VAL A 16 -9.34 15.70 47.17
CA VAL A 16 -10.67 15.54 46.60
C VAL A 16 -11.48 14.64 47.51
N ILE A 17 -12.69 15.09 47.87
CA ILE A 17 -13.63 14.33 48.69
C ILE A 17 -14.78 13.87 47.79
N TYR A 18 -15.09 12.59 47.90
CA TYR A 18 -16.14 11.89 47.18
C TYR A 18 -17.24 11.44 48.13
N ASP A 19 -18.49 11.44 47.68
CA ASP A 19 -19.55 10.66 48.32
C ASP A 19 -19.25 9.16 48.13
N ARG A 20 -19.27 8.38 49.20
CA ARG A 20 -18.86 6.96 49.19
C ARG A 20 -19.83 6.09 48.37
N LYS A 21 -21.10 6.50 48.20
CA LYS A 21 -22.12 5.72 47.47
C LYS A 21 -22.15 6.05 45.99
N SER A 22 -22.20 7.34 45.63
CA SER A 22 -22.26 7.77 44.23
C SER A 22 -20.88 7.90 43.58
N LEU A 23 -19.82 8.04 44.39
CA LEU A 23 -18.47 8.41 43.96
C LEU A 23 -18.43 9.73 43.20
N GLU A 24 -19.41 10.62 43.42
CA GLU A 24 -19.37 11.98 42.91
C GLU A 24 -18.50 12.85 43.80
N ILE A 25 -17.77 13.79 43.18
CA ILE A 25 -16.95 14.76 43.92
C ILE A 25 -17.87 15.74 44.63
N ILE A 26 -17.77 15.81 45.96
CA ILE A 26 -18.58 16.68 46.81
C ILE A 26 -17.80 17.89 47.33
N ALA A 27 -16.46 17.80 47.45
CA ALA A 27 -15.62 18.91 47.87
C ALA A 27 -14.17 18.78 47.40
N ARG A 28 -13.46 19.92 47.32
CA ARG A 28 -12.01 20.00 47.03
C ARG A 28 -11.32 20.92 48.05
N PRO A 29 -11.21 20.53 49.34
CA PRO A 29 -10.65 21.39 50.36
C PRO A 29 -9.12 21.54 50.20
N ILE A 30 -8.62 22.69 50.68
CA ILE A 30 -7.19 22.96 50.77
C ILE A 30 -6.74 22.58 52.18
N ILE A 31 -5.81 21.64 52.29
CA ILE A 31 -5.24 21.17 53.55
C ILE A 31 -3.82 21.69 53.75
N THR A 32 -3.40 21.75 55.01
CA THR A 32 -2.04 22.17 55.39
C THR A 32 -1.08 21.01 55.56
N ASN A 33 -1.60 19.81 55.83
CA ASN A 33 -0.85 18.57 56.00
C ASN A 33 -1.80 17.37 55.89
N LEU A 34 -1.38 16.32 55.19
CA LEU A 34 -2.11 15.07 55.04
C LEU A 34 -2.36 14.35 56.37
N GLU A 35 -1.37 14.33 57.27
CA GLU A 35 -1.50 13.65 58.57
C GLU A 35 -2.47 14.40 59.50
N GLU A 36 -2.49 15.74 59.41
CA GLU A 36 -3.44 16.57 60.14
C GLU A 36 -4.87 16.32 59.63
N PHE A 37 -5.04 16.23 58.31
CA PHE A 37 -6.33 15.87 57.70
C PHE A 37 -6.79 14.47 58.12
N LYS A 38 -5.93 13.44 58.06
CA LYS A 38 -6.29 12.07 58.50
C LYS A 38 -6.72 12.01 59.96
N SER A 39 -6.05 12.79 60.83
CA SER A 39 -6.35 12.82 62.26
C SER A 39 -7.60 13.64 62.62
N SER A 40 -7.92 14.67 61.83
CA SER A 40 -9.00 15.61 62.13
C SER A 40 -9.57 16.26 60.85
N PRO A 41 -10.25 15.48 59.99
CA PRO A 41 -10.72 15.96 58.68
C PRO A 41 -11.79 17.05 58.78
N ALA A 42 -12.58 17.05 59.88
CA ALA A 42 -13.58 18.08 60.17
C ALA A 42 -13.02 19.51 60.30
N LEU A 43 -11.70 19.67 60.55
CA LEU A 43 -11.04 20.98 60.55
C LEU A 43 -10.99 21.62 59.15
N PHE A 44 -10.96 20.78 58.11
CA PHE A 44 -10.82 21.21 56.72
C PHE A 44 -12.13 21.08 55.94
N TYR A 45 -13.02 20.18 56.38
CA TYR A 45 -14.35 19.99 55.84
C TYR A 45 -15.34 19.69 56.98
N PRO A 46 -16.02 20.71 57.55
CA PRO A 46 -16.84 20.55 58.76
C PRO A 46 -17.92 19.47 58.70
N ASP A 47 -18.46 19.20 57.51
CA ASP A 47 -19.48 18.18 57.28
C ASP A 47 -18.90 16.77 57.08
N TRP A 48 -17.62 16.54 57.43
CA TRP A 48 -16.96 15.25 57.24
C TRP A 48 -17.65 14.13 58.03
N ASP A 49 -18.03 13.07 57.31
CA ASP A 49 -18.62 11.85 57.83
C ASP A 49 -17.82 10.66 57.28
N VAL A 50 -17.18 9.88 58.15
CA VAL A 50 -16.29 8.78 57.76
C VAL A 50 -17.04 7.64 57.05
N GLU A 51 -18.34 7.48 57.33
CA GLU A 51 -19.17 6.44 56.71
C GLU A 51 -19.66 6.89 55.33
N LYS A 52 -19.90 8.19 55.15
CA LYS A 52 -20.44 8.73 53.90
C LYS A 52 -19.39 9.25 52.94
N HIS A 53 -18.20 9.59 53.40
CA HIS A 53 -17.18 10.22 52.58
C HIS A 53 -15.92 9.37 52.48
N ILE A 54 -15.23 9.54 51.35
CA ILE A 54 -13.91 8.99 51.05
C ILE A 54 -13.11 10.05 50.30
N TRP A 55 -11.79 9.99 50.36
CA TRP A 55 -10.93 11.05 49.82
C TRP A 55 -9.68 10.47 49.19
N ASP A 56 -9.09 11.22 48.26
CA ASP A 56 -7.75 10.98 47.72
C ASP A 56 -7.04 12.32 47.46
N GLU A 57 -5.72 12.29 47.35
CA GLU A 57 -4.93 13.43 46.88
C GLU A 57 -5.10 13.66 45.37
N LYS A 58 -5.42 12.59 44.63
CA LYS A 58 -5.66 12.61 43.18
C LYS A 58 -7.15 12.76 42.86
N GLU A 59 -7.43 13.46 41.77
CA GLU A 59 -8.76 13.46 41.18
C GLU A 59 -8.86 12.33 40.13
N TYR A 60 -9.82 11.42 40.33
CA TYR A 60 -10.19 10.36 39.39
C TYR A 60 -11.30 10.82 38.45
N GLU A 61 -11.17 10.52 37.15
CA GLU A 61 -12.18 10.85 36.14
C GLU A 61 -13.38 9.91 36.24
N ASN A 62 -13.11 8.61 36.43
CA ASN A 62 -14.08 7.56 36.64
C ASN A 62 -13.73 6.81 37.93
N PRO A 63 -14.08 7.35 39.10
CA PRO A 63 -13.75 6.73 40.38
C PRO A 63 -14.43 5.36 40.51
N SER A 64 -13.69 4.40 41.08
CA SER A 64 -14.13 3.06 41.45
C SER A 64 -13.54 2.67 42.80
N LEU A 65 -14.13 1.66 43.44
CA LEU A 65 -13.65 1.12 44.72
C LEU A 65 -13.09 -0.28 44.51
N ASP A 66 -11.88 -0.50 45.03
CA ASP A 66 -11.27 -1.84 45.14
C ASP A 66 -10.92 -2.09 46.60
N ASN A 67 -11.56 -3.09 47.21
CA ASN A 67 -11.48 -3.36 48.65
C ASN A 67 -11.71 -2.13 49.56
N GLY A 68 -12.48 -1.15 49.09
CA GLY A 68 -12.81 0.07 49.82
C GLY A 68 -11.82 1.23 49.63
N GLU A 69 -10.77 1.06 48.83
CA GLU A 69 -9.84 2.13 48.42
C GLU A 69 -10.29 2.75 47.08
N LEU A 70 -10.14 4.08 46.96
CA LEU A 70 -10.40 4.79 45.70
C LEU A 70 -9.33 4.46 44.67
N ARG A 71 -9.77 4.24 43.43
CA ARG A 71 -8.91 4.19 42.26
C ARG A 71 -9.65 4.63 41.00
N GLU A 72 -8.91 4.80 39.93
CA GLU A 72 -9.48 4.94 38.59
C GLU A 72 -10.11 3.59 38.16
N ALA A 73 -11.28 3.66 37.53
CA ALA A 73 -11.90 2.50 36.92
C ALA A 73 -11.03 1.91 35.80
N THR A 74 -11.00 0.58 35.72
CA THR A 74 -10.35 -0.13 34.62
C THR A 74 -11.17 -0.01 33.35
N LYS A 75 -10.54 -0.17 32.18
CA LYS A 75 -11.25 -0.17 30.90
C LYS A 75 -12.36 -1.23 30.86
N GLU A 76 -12.14 -2.39 31.46
CA GLU A 76 -13.12 -3.47 31.57
C GLU A 76 -14.36 -3.07 32.37
N GLU A 77 -14.18 -2.36 33.48
CA GLU A 77 -15.28 -1.83 34.29
C GLU A 77 -16.07 -0.77 33.52
N LEU A 78 -15.37 0.14 32.85
CA LEU A 78 -15.99 1.17 32.02
C LEU A 78 -16.77 0.56 30.85
N TYR A 79 -16.22 -0.48 30.22
CA TYR A 79 -16.89 -1.20 29.13
C TYR A 79 -18.17 -1.88 29.61
N LYS A 80 -18.13 -2.59 30.74
CA LYS A 80 -19.32 -3.22 31.34
C LYS A 80 -20.38 -2.20 31.74
N ALA A 81 -19.97 -1.01 32.15
CA ALA A 81 -20.86 0.10 32.49
C ALA A 81 -21.39 0.87 31.26
N GLY A 82 -20.99 0.51 30.03
CA GLY A 82 -21.37 1.23 28.81
C GLY A 82 -20.73 2.62 28.68
N LYS A 83 -19.72 2.92 29.50
CA LYS A 83 -18.95 4.19 29.50
C LYS A 83 -17.72 4.13 28.61
N TYR A 84 -17.37 2.95 28.10
CA TYR A 84 -16.27 2.74 27.17
C TYR A 84 -16.71 1.89 25.99
N THR A 85 -16.28 2.28 24.79
CA THR A 85 -16.41 1.50 23.56
C THR A 85 -15.02 1.03 23.18
N LEU A 86 -14.90 -0.25 22.79
CA LEU A 86 -13.62 -0.81 22.36
C LEU A 86 -13.02 0.00 21.21
N ALA A 87 -11.71 0.22 21.27
CA ALA A 87 -10.98 0.78 20.14
C ALA A 87 -10.96 -0.20 18.95
N GLU A 88 -10.63 0.29 17.76
CA GLU A 88 -10.65 -0.50 16.50
C GLU A 88 -9.76 -1.75 16.53
N ASN A 89 -8.74 -1.75 17.40
CA ASN A 89 -7.78 -2.83 17.58
C ASN A 89 -7.91 -3.53 18.95
N GLU A 90 -9.04 -3.38 19.63
CA GLU A 90 -9.32 -4.04 20.91
C GLU A 90 -10.38 -5.13 20.77
N LEU A 91 -10.16 -6.24 21.49
CA LEU A 91 -11.10 -7.35 21.60
C LEU A 91 -11.19 -7.84 23.04
N ILE A 92 -12.24 -8.59 23.35
CA ILE A 92 -12.47 -9.21 24.64
C ILE A 92 -12.00 -10.66 24.57
N GLU A 93 -11.01 -10.99 25.39
CA GLU A 93 -10.52 -12.35 25.58
C GLU A 93 -10.52 -12.66 27.09
N ASN A 94 -11.21 -13.73 27.48
CA ASN A 94 -11.34 -14.15 28.89
C ASN A 94 -11.85 -13.02 29.83
N GLY A 95 -12.74 -12.16 29.33
CA GLY A 95 -13.30 -11.05 30.10
C GLY A 95 -12.36 -9.86 30.30
N LYS A 96 -11.20 -9.84 29.64
CA LYS A 96 -10.26 -8.73 29.61
C LYS A 96 -10.20 -8.11 28.22
N ILE A 97 -9.93 -6.81 28.16
CA ILE A 97 -9.69 -6.11 26.90
C ILE A 97 -8.25 -6.36 26.48
N LYS A 98 -8.07 -6.89 25.29
CA LYS A 98 -6.79 -7.20 24.66
C LYS A 98 -6.63 -6.35 23.42
N VAL A 99 -5.48 -5.68 23.35
CA VAL A 99 -5.05 -4.98 22.14
C VAL A 99 -4.41 -5.99 21.19
N VAL A 100 -4.85 -6.00 19.94
CA VAL A 100 -4.27 -6.83 18.87
C VAL A 100 -3.58 -5.97 17.82
N GLN A 101 -2.55 -6.54 17.19
CA GLN A 101 -1.91 -5.95 16.04
C GLN A 101 -2.67 -6.40 14.78
N LEU A 102 -3.35 -5.46 14.12
CA LEU A 102 -4.03 -5.70 12.86
C LEU A 102 -3.09 -5.39 11.69
N SER A 103 -3.11 -6.23 10.65
CA SER A 103 -2.53 -5.87 9.36
C SER A 103 -3.42 -4.87 8.60
N GLU A 104 -2.90 -4.28 7.52
CA GLU A 104 -3.54 -3.20 6.74
C GLU A 104 -5.01 -3.48 6.34
N TYR A 105 -5.33 -4.75 6.06
CA TYR A 105 -6.68 -5.17 5.62
C TYR A 105 -7.47 -5.89 6.70
N GLU A 106 -6.95 -5.99 7.93
CA GLU A 106 -7.68 -6.58 9.04
C GLU A 106 -8.48 -5.52 9.79
N TYR A 107 -9.58 -5.96 10.39
CA TYR A 107 -10.44 -5.14 11.25
C TYR A 107 -11.15 -6.04 12.26
N ILE A 108 -11.69 -5.45 13.32
CA ILE A 108 -12.45 -6.18 14.33
C ILE A 108 -13.93 -5.87 14.14
N GLU A 109 -14.74 -6.93 14.05
CA GLU A 109 -16.20 -6.82 14.06
C GLU A 109 -16.77 -8.00 14.86
N GLY A 110 -17.67 -7.72 15.80
CA GLY A 110 -18.29 -8.76 16.61
C GLY A 110 -17.29 -9.57 17.44
N ASN A 111 -16.24 -8.91 17.97
CA ASN A 111 -15.16 -9.54 18.74
C ASN A 111 -14.33 -10.57 17.94
N GLN A 112 -14.34 -10.48 16.62
CA GLN A 112 -13.57 -11.35 15.73
C GLN A 112 -12.76 -10.50 14.76
N ILE A 113 -11.53 -10.96 14.47
CA ILE A 113 -10.72 -10.36 13.42
C ILE A 113 -11.28 -10.82 12.08
N LYS A 114 -11.66 -9.85 11.24
CA LYS A 114 -12.10 -10.03 9.87
C LYS A 114 -11.09 -9.42 8.91
N TYR A 115 -11.22 -9.77 7.63
CA TYR A 115 -10.31 -9.35 6.57
C TYR A 115 -11.09 -8.69 5.43
N ARG A 116 -10.65 -7.50 5.01
CA ARG A 116 -11.18 -6.75 3.85
C ARG A 116 -10.67 -7.38 2.56
N LYS A 117 -11.23 -8.54 2.22
CA LYS A 117 -10.81 -9.36 1.07
C LYS A 117 -10.91 -8.56 -0.23
N GLU A 118 -12.02 -7.88 -0.43
CA GLU A 118 -12.35 -7.14 -1.65
C GLU A 118 -11.38 -5.96 -1.84
N GLU A 119 -11.08 -5.21 -0.79
CA GLU A 119 -10.12 -4.09 -0.84
C GLU A 119 -8.70 -4.58 -1.17
N LYS A 120 -8.28 -5.72 -0.60
CA LYS A 120 -6.97 -6.31 -0.95
C LYS A 120 -6.91 -6.73 -2.41
N ILE A 121 -7.96 -7.37 -2.92
CA ILE A 121 -8.03 -7.80 -4.33
C ILE A 121 -7.93 -6.59 -5.25
N GLU A 122 -8.66 -5.51 -4.96
CA GLU A 122 -8.62 -4.30 -5.77
C GLU A 122 -7.22 -3.66 -5.79
N LYS A 123 -6.55 -3.61 -4.62
CA LYS A 123 -5.17 -3.14 -4.55
C LYS A 123 -4.22 -3.99 -5.41
N LEU A 124 -4.33 -5.32 -5.32
CA LEU A 124 -3.50 -6.24 -6.10
C LEU A 124 -3.77 -6.11 -7.61
N ARG A 125 -5.03 -5.89 -8.03
CA ARG A 125 -5.37 -5.62 -9.43
C ARG A 125 -4.71 -4.36 -9.95
N GLN A 126 -4.68 -3.30 -9.16
CA GLN A 126 -3.98 -2.08 -9.51
C GLN A 126 -2.47 -2.34 -9.68
N GLU A 127 -1.85 -3.07 -8.75
CA GLU A 127 -0.42 -3.44 -8.83
C GLU A 127 -0.13 -4.26 -10.10
N LEU A 128 -0.98 -5.26 -10.43
CA LEU A 128 -0.85 -6.05 -11.66
C LEU A 128 -1.01 -5.21 -12.93
N TYR A 129 -1.92 -4.24 -12.92
CA TYR A 129 -2.09 -3.29 -14.04
C TYR A 129 -0.86 -2.41 -14.23
N GLU A 130 -0.27 -1.88 -13.15
CA GLU A 130 0.95 -1.08 -13.22
C GLU A 130 2.13 -1.90 -13.77
N LEU A 131 2.29 -3.14 -13.31
CA LEU A 131 3.29 -4.08 -13.82
C LEU A 131 3.12 -4.36 -15.32
N ARG A 132 1.86 -4.51 -15.79
CA ARG A 132 1.56 -4.64 -17.21
C ARG A 132 2.05 -3.44 -18.00
N ILE A 133 1.73 -2.22 -17.56
CA ILE A 133 2.15 -1.00 -18.27
C ILE A 133 3.67 -0.85 -18.30
N GLU A 134 4.35 -1.21 -17.21
CA GLU A 134 5.82 -1.23 -17.14
C GLU A 134 6.40 -2.21 -18.17
N ARG A 135 5.85 -3.44 -18.22
CA ARG A 135 6.33 -4.51 -19.10
C ARG A 135 6.07 -4.23 -20.58
N GLU A 136 4.89 -3.69 -20.91
CA GLU A 136 4.55 -3.26 -22.27
C GLU A 136 5.53 -2.22 -22.81
N LYS A 137 6.04 -1.31 -21.95
CA LYS A 137 6.95 -0.24 -22.36
C LYS A 137 8.43 -0.61 -22.23
N LYS A 138 8.74 -1.75 -21.62
CA LYS A 138 10.12 -2.17 -21.34
C LYS A 138 10.90 -2.31 -22.65
N PRO A 139 12.09 -1.67 -22.77
CA PRO A 139 12.93 -1.84 -23.94
C PRO A 139 13.42 -3.29 -24.04
N PHE A 140 13.77 -3.71 -25.25
CA PHE A 140 14.26 -5.06 -25.52
C PHE A 140 15.58 -5.02 -26.30
N GLU A 141 16.40 -6.05 -26.07
CA GLU A 141 17.59 -6.30 -26.86
C GLU A 141 17.21 -6.79 -28.25
N PHE A 142 17.86 -6.23 -29.26
CA PHE A 142 17.68 -6.59 -30.66
C PHE A 142 19.03 -6.73 -31.33
N GLU A 143 19.29 -7.88 -31.94
CA GLU A 143 20.56 -8.16 -32.59
C GLU A 143 20.50 -7.85 -34.09
N MET A 144 21.47 -7.07 -34.57
CA MET A 144 21.68 -6.82 -35.98
C MET A 144 23.14 -7.05 -36.37
N LYS A 145 23.37 -7.93 -37.35
CA LYS A 145 24.70 -8.24 -37.90
C LYS A 145 25.72 -8.56 -36.78
N GLY A 146 25.31 -9.33 -35.77
CA GLY A 146 26.16 -9.72 -34.63
C GLY A 146 26.39 -8.62 -33.58
N THR A 147 25.74 -7.46 -33.70
CA THR A 147 25.79 -6.39 -32.69
C THR A 147 24.44 -6.28 -31.99
N LYS A 148 24.45 -6.28 -30.65
CA LYS A 148 23.25 -6.05 -29.85
C LYS A 148 22.96 -4.57 -29.70
N TYR A 149 21.69 -4.23 -29.81
CA TYR A 149 21.14 -2.90 -29.63
C TYR A 149 19.97 -2.94 -28.67
N LEU A 150 19.69 -1.82 -28.02
CA LEU A 150 18.51 -1.63 -27.19
C LEU A 150 17.45 -0.84 -27.98
N GLN A 151 16.29 -1.45 -28.19
CA GLN A 151 15.14 -0.82 -28.82
C GLN A 151 14.09 -0.46 -27.77
N HIS A 152 13.67 0.81 -27.77
CA HIS A 152 12.60 1.28 -26.90
C HIS A 152 11.23 0.76 -27.39
N ASN A 153 10.32 0.49 -26.45
CA ASN A 153 9.01 -0.10 -26.72
C ASN A 153 7.84 0.79 -26.26
N ARG A 154 8.03 2.11 -26.20
CA ARG A 154 6.91 3.00 -25.87
C ARG A 154 5.92 3.01 -27.03
N THR A 155 4.69 3.43 -26.78
CA THR A 155 3.65 3.58 -27.82
C THR A 155 4.12 4.42 -29.02
N ILE A 156 4.93 5.46 -28.78
CA ILE A 156 5.52 6.27 -29.85
C ILE A 156 6.53 5.48 -30.70
N ASP A 157 7.33 4.61 -30.09
CA ASP A 157 8.33 3.80 -30.78
C ASP A 157 7.63 2.74 -31.66
N GLN A 158 6.61 2.06 -31.12
CA GLN A 158 5.75 1.12 -31.85
C GLN A 158 5.08 1.79 -33.06
N SER A 159 4.55 3.01 -32.87
CA SER A 159 3.94 3.80 -33.94
C SER A 159 4.96 4.18 -35.02
N ASN A 160 6.17 4.58 -34.62
CA ASN A 160 7.22 4.95 -35.55
C ASN A 160 7.67 3.76 -36.41
N ILE A 161 7.86 2.58 -35.80
CA ILE A 161 8.18 1.35 -36.55
C ILE A 161 7.08 1.03 -37.57
N THR A 162 5.82 1.08 -37.15
CA THR A 162 4.68 0.82 -38.05
C THR A 162 4.64 1.79 -39.23
N LYS A 163 4.85 3.10 -38.97
CA LYS A 163 4.89 4.13 -40.02
C LYS A 163 6.03 3.91 -41.00
N ILE A 164 7.23 3.59 -40.51
CA ILE A 164 8.38 3.33 -41.37
C ILE A 164 8.13 2.07 -42.21
N LEU A 165 7.69 0.98 -41.59
CA LEU A 165 7.36 -0.26 -42.29
C LEU A 165 6.34 -0.01 -43.42
N PHE A 166 5.24 0.68 -43.12
CA PHE A 166 4.24 1.06 -44.12
C PHE A 166 4.85 1.91 -45.25
N SER A 167 5.69 2.89 -44.92
CA SER A 167 6.34 3.75 -45.92
C SER A 167 7.29 2.98 -46.85
N LEU A 168 8.00 1.97 -46.33
CA LEU A 168 8.91 1.13 -47.13
C LEU A 168 8.10 0.24 -48.07
N VAL A 169 7.08 -0.45 -47.54
CA VAL A 169 6.19 -1.31 -48.33
C VAL A 169 5.47 -0.51 -49.42
N LEU A 170 4.93 0.67 -49.10
CA LEU A 170 4.26 1.52 -50.07
C LEU A 170 5.21 1.97 -51.19
N ARG A 171 6.40 2.47 -50.83
CA ARG A 171 7.42 2.88 -51.83
C ARG A 171 7.82 1.70 -52.72
N PHE A 172 7.99 0.52 -52.15
CA PHE A 172 8.32 -0.68 -52.88
C PHE A 172 7.21 -1.06 -53.87
N ILE A 173 5.95 -1.09 -53.44
CA ILE A 173 4.79 -1.40 -54.29
C ILE A 173 4.66 -0.39 -55.44
N LEU A 174 4.80 0.92 -55.17
CA LEU A 174 4.78 1.95 -56.21
C LEU A 174 5.91 1.75 -57.24
N GLY A 175 7.09 1.36 -56.78
CA GLY A 175 8.22 1.00 -57.66
C GLY A 175 7.92 -0.22 -58.54
N LEU A 176 7.26 -1.24 -58.00
CA LEU A 176 6.81 -2.40 -58.78
C LEU A 176 5.76 -2.04 -59.83
N MET A 177 4.78 -1.19 -59.48
CA MET A 177 3.77 -0.72 -60.44
C MET A 177 4.42 -0.07 -61.66
N GLY A 178 5.45 0.74 -61.46
CA GLY A 178 6.21 1.36 -62.56
C GLY A 178 7.03 0.37 -63.41
N LYS A 179 7.43 -0.78 -62.86
CA LYS A 179 8.06 -1.87 -63.63
C LYS A 179 7.04 -2.65 -64.45
N VAL A 180 5.90 -2.98 -63.84
CA VAL A 180 4.79 -3.69 -64.51
C VAL A 180 4.21 -2.87 -65.65
N SER A 181 4.04 -1.56 -65.48
CA SER A 181 3.55 -0.67 -66.54
C SER A 181 4.48 -0.59 -67.75
N LYS A 182 5.76 -0.99 -67.60
CA LYS A 182 6.75 -1.08 -68.68
C LYS A 182 6.84 -2.48 -69.29
N GLY A 183 5.92 -3.39 -68.95
CA GLY A 183 5.85 -4.75 -69.48
C GLY A 183 6.81 -5.76 -68.83
N GLN A 184 7.45 -5.40 -67.71
CA GLN A 184 8.34 -6.32 -66.99
C GLN A 184 7.52 -7.40 -66.27
N LYS A 185 7.83 -8.69 -66.52
CA LYS A 185 7.26 -9.80 -65.76
C LYS A 185 7.87 -9.86 -64.36
N LEU A 186 7.05 -10.10 -63.35
CA LEU A 186 7.46 -10.23 -61.95
C LEU A 186 7.65 -11.71 -61.57
N ASP A 187 8.73 -11.99 -60.86
CA ASP A 187 8.93 -13.24 -60.13
C ASP A 187 8.62 -12.98 -58.65
N PHE A 188 7.65 -13.71 -58.10
CA PHE A 188 7.21 -13.54 -56.71
C PHE A 188 8.34 -13.78 -55.70
N ALA A 189 9.20 -14.80 -55.92
CA ALA A 189 10.27 -15.11 -54.97
C ALA A 189 11.31 -13.98 -54.93
N GLN A 190 11.67 -13.44 -56.10
CA GLN A 190 12.57 -12.29 -56.20
C GLN A 190 11.94 -11.03 -55.60
N VAL A 191 10.66 -10.77 -55.88
CA VAL A 191 9.94 -9.62 -55.33
C VAL A 191 9.92 -9.65 -53.80
N MET A 192 9.65 -10.81 -53.19
CA MET A 192 9.69 -10.95 -51.74
C MET A 192 11.10 -10.74 -51.16
N THR A 193 12.13 -11.26 -51.84
CA THR A 193 13.52 -11.07 -51.44
C THR A 193 13.94 -9.59 -51.50
N ASP A 194 13.57 -8.90 -52.58
CA ASP A 194 13.84 -7.46 -52.75
C ASP A 194 13.10 -6.61 -51.71
N LEU A 195 11.84 -6.97 -51.38
CA LEU A 195 11.09 -6.29 -50.33
C LEU A 195 11.77 -6.44 -48.97
N MET A 196 12.11 -7.67 -48.58
CA MET A 196 12.69 -7.97 -47.27
C MET A 196 14.08 -7.34 -47.08
N SER A 197 14.81 -7.14 -48.18
CA SER A 197 16.13 -6.47 -48.20
C SER A 197 16.06 -4.95 -48.32
N THR A 198 14.88 -4.36 -48.57
CA THR A 198 14.72 -2.90 -48.65
C THR A 198 15.03 -2.27 -47.29
N GLU A 199 15.94 -1.29 -47.26
CA GLU A 199 16.41 -0.66 -46.02
C GLU A 199 15.82 0.75 -45.80
N TYR A 200 15.57 1.07 -44.53
CA TYR A 200 15.47 2.44 -44.03
C TYR A 200 16.83 2.88 -43.51
N SER A 201 17.29 4.05 -43.96
CA SER A 201 18.59 4.58 -43.53
C SER A 201 18.50 5.32 -42.20
N ASN A 202 19.55 5.22 -41.39
CA ASN A 202 19.72 5.99 -40.15
C ASN A 202 18.62 5.76 -39.10
N TRP A 203 18.18 4.52 -38.90
CA TRP A 203 17.34 4.20 -37.74
C TRP A 203 18.16 4.35 -36.46
N LYS A 204 17.57 4.96 -35.44
CA LYS A 204 18.22 5.23 -34.16
C LYS A 204 18.02 4.06 -33.20
N PHE A 205 19.13 3.44 -32.82
CA PHE A 205 19.23 2.49 -31.71
C PHE A 205 20.03 3.09 -30.55
N TYR A 206 20.04 2.37 -29.43
CA TYR A 206 20.89 2.66 -28.28
C TYR A 206 21.82 1.48 -28.01
N THR A 207 23.04 1.74 -27.54
CA THR A 207 23.90 0.69 -26.96
C THR A 207 23.47 0.37 -25.54
N GLU A 208 24.04 -0.69 -24.95
CA GLU A 208 23.84 -1.01 -23.52
C GLU A 208 24.22 0.17 -22.61
N ASP A 209 25.27 0.91 -22.95
CA ASP A 209 25.70 2.14 -22.25
C ASP A 209 24.83 3.38 -22.52
N GLY A 210 23.74 3.24 -23.29
CA GLY A 210 22.81 4.33 -23.60
C GLY A 210 23.26 5.29 -24.71
N LEU A 211 24.33 4.97 -25.45
CA LEU A 211 24.81 5.81 -26.55
C LEU A 211 23.99 5.59 -27.82
N GLU A 212 23.71 6.68 -28.54
CA GLU A 212 22.95 6.63 -29.78
C GLU A 212 23.78 6.03 -30.92
N LYS A 213 23.20 5.11 -31.67
CA LYS A 213 23.77 4.60 -32.93
C LYS A 213 22.75 4.61 -34.04
N TYR A 214 23.21 5.00 -35.23
CA TYR A 214 22.39 5.06 -36.43
C TYR A 214 22.76 3.89 -37.35
N VAL A 215 21.76 3.08 -37.69
CA VAL A 215 21.94 1.83 -38.44
C VAL A 215 20.90 1.76 -39.54
N ASN A 216 21.27 1.22 -40.71
CA ASN A 216 20.30 0.89 -41.73
C ASN A 216 19.56 -0.39 -41.35
N VAL A 217 18.22 -0.35 -41.39
CA VAL A 217 17.35 -1.45 -40.94
C VAL A 217 16.50 -1.91 -42.11
N SER A 218 16.51 -3.21 -42.38
CA SER A 218 15.70 -3.78 -43.45
C SER A 218 14.23 -3.94 -43.05
N VAL A 219 13.34 -4.06 -44.04
CA VAL A 219 11.91 -4.41 -43.83
C VAL A 219 11.78 -5.66 -42.94
N GLN A 220 12.58 -6.69 -43.22
CA GLN A 220 12.59 -7.91 -42.41
C GLN A 220 12.86 -7.62 -40.92
N LYS A 221 13.87 -6.80 -40.62
CA LYS A 221 14.21 -6.45 -39.24
C LYS A 221 13.16 -5.58 -38.56
N PHE A 222 12.48 -4.70 -39.29
CA PHE A 222 11.31 -3.99 -38.73
C PHE A 222 10.14 -4.92 -38.40
N ILE A 223 9.89 -5.94 -39.22
CA ILE A 223 8.86 -6.95 -38.94
C ILE A 223 9.22 -7.71 -37.66
N GLU A 224 10.46 -8.20 -37.54
CA GLU A 224 10.94 -8.89 -36.33
C GLU A 224 10.76 -8.02 -35.07
N MET A 225 11.16 -6.74 -35.11
CA MET A 225 10.96 -5.83 -33.98
C MET A 225 9.46 -5.63 -33.66
N SER A 226 8.63 -5.44 -34.68
CA SER A 226 7.17 -5.29 -34.52
C SER A 226 6.54 -6.53 -33.87
N GLU A 227 7.00 -7.73 -34.25
CA GLU A 227 6.53 -8.98 -33.67
C GLU A 227 6.93 -9.12 -32.20
N ILE A 228 8.16 -8.76 -31.84
CA ILE A 228 8.61 -8.73 -30.44
C ILE A 228 7.75 -7.77 -29.62
N MET A 229 7.54 -6.54 -30.11
CA MET A 229 6.71 -5.54 -29.46
C MET A 229 5.28 -6.03 -29.25
N ARG A 230 4.67 -6.60 -30.30
CA ARG A 230 3.32 -7.18 -30.23
C ARG A 230 3.28 -8.31 -29.21
N LYS A 231 4.25 -9.22 -29.22
CA LYS A 231 4.32 -10.35 -28.29
C LYS A 231 4.41 -9.87 -26.85
N HIS A 232 5.27 -8.90 -26.55
CA HIS A 232 5.37 -8.30 -25.21
C HIS A 232 4.03 -7.73 -24.75
N THR A 233 3.33 -6.99 -25.62
CA THR A 233 2.01 -6.42 -25.30
C THR A 233 0.98 -7.51 -25.04
N THR A 234 0.86 -8.47 -25.94
CA THR A 234 -0.12 -9.56 -25.82
C THR A 234 0.13 -10.41 -24.57
N VAL A 235 1.37 -10.81 -24.32
CA VAL A 235 1.72 -11.59 -23.13
C VAL A 235 1.47 -10.79 -21.86
N SER A 236 1.85 -9.51 -21.81
CA SER A 236 1.60 -8.66 -20.63
C SER A 236 0.11 -8.55 -20.29
N MET A 237 -0.74 -8.44 -21.32
CA MET A 237 -2.20 -8.46 -21.18
C MET A 237 -2.71 -9.80 -20.64
N ILE A 238 -2.27 -10.91 -21.23
CA ILE A 238 -2.69 -12.26 -20.81
C ILE A 238 -2.32 -12.51 -19.36
N VAL A 239 -1.09 -12.16 -18.96
CA VAL A 239 -0.58 -12.34 -17.59
C VAL A 239 -1.41 -11.54 -16.59
N GLU A 240 -1.61 -10.25 -16.85
CA GLU A 240 -2.40 -9.37 -15.97
C GLU A 240 -3.83 -9.90 -15.82
N THR A 241 -4.52 -10.16 -16.93
CA THR A 241 -5.90 -10.67 -16.88
C THR A 241 -5.98 -12.01 -16.16
N THR A 242 -5.07 -12.94 -16.45
CA THR A 242 -5.04 -14.26 -15.79
C THR A 242 -4.86 -14.13 -14.28
N LEU A 243 -3.90 -13.32 -13.84
CA LEU A 243 -3.64 -13.13 -12.42
C LEU A 243 -4.80 -12.39 -11.74
N SER A 244 -5.30 -11.31 -12.34
CA SER A 244 -6.44 -10.51 -11.83
C SER A 244 -7.70 -11.35 -11.62
N HIS A 245 -7.99 -12.29 -12.54
CA HIS A 245 -9.10 -13.24 -12.39
C HIS A 245 -8.81 -14.30 -11.31
N SER A 246 -7.56 -14.76 -11.21
CA SER A 246 -7.18 -15.76 -10.20
C SER A 246 -7.36 -15.27 -8.76
N LEU A 247 -7.27 -13.95 -8.52
CA LEU A 247 -7.40 -13.35 -7.19
C LEU A 247 -8.77 -13.59 -6.54
N GLU A 248 -9.84 -13.67 -7.34
CA GLU A 248 -11.21 -13.86 -6.82
C GLU A 248 -11.35 -15.20 -6.08
N ASN A 249 -10.66 -16.22 -6.58
CA ASN A 249 -10.71 -17.58 -6.07
C ASN A 249 -9.74 -17.84 -4.91
N LYS A 250 -8.88 -16.87 -4.55
CA LYS A 250 -7.91 -17.03 -3.46
C LYS A 250 -8.58 -16.91 -2.09
N THR A 251 -8.10 -17.72 -1.16
CA THR A 251 -8.38 -17.61 0.27
C THR A 251 -7.68 -16.38 0.86
N VAL A 252 -8.10 -15.96 2.05
CA VAL A 252 -7.46 -14.84 2.78
C VAL A 252 -5.97 -15.10 3.02
N GLU A 253 -5.61 -16.33 3.41
CA GLU A 253 -4.22 -16.70 3.68
C GLU A 253 -3.35 -16.70 2.41
N GLU A 254 -3.92 -17.04 1.26
CA GLU A 254 -3.24 -16.92 -0.02
C GLU A 254 -3.07 -15.47 -0.44
N LEU A 255 -4.09 -14.62 -0.24
CA LEU A 255 -4.01 -13.18 -0.56
C LEU A 255 -2.98 -12.45 0.29
N LYS A 256 -2.82 -12.83 1.56
CA LYS A 256 -1.79 -12.29 2.46
C LYS A 256 -0.37 -12.61 1.99
N LYS A 257 -0.19 -13.75 1.31
CA LYS A 257 1.12 -14.22 0.81
C LYS A 257 1.34 -13.90 -0.67
N PHE A 258 0.34 -13.39 -1.37
CA PHE A 258 0.42 -13.13 -2.79
C PHE A 258 1.37 -11.95 -3.07
N ASN A 259 2.41 -12.21 -3.87
CA ASN A 259 3.34 -11.20 -4.33
C ASN A 259 3.06 -10.94 -5.82
N ALA A 260 2.50 -9.77 -6.13
CA ALA A 260 2.10 -9.41 -7.48
C ALA A 260 3.27 -9.46 -8.46
N GLU A 261 4.42 -8.86 -8.11
CA GLU A 261 5.59 -8.82 -8.98
C GLU A 261 6.18 -10.21 -9.25
N ALA A 262 6.33 -11.03 -8.22
CA ALA A 262 6.91 -12.37 -8.33
C ALA A 262 6.03 -13.30 -9.19
N GLU A 263 4.72 -13.31 -8.94
CA GLU A 263 3.78 -14.12 -9.71
C GLU A 263 3.65 -13.61 -11.16
N TYR A 264 3.64 -12.28 -11.35
CA TYR A 264 3.65 -11.66 -12.67
C TYR A 264 4.87 -12.08 -13.48
N ASN A 265 6.07 -11.92 -12.93
CA ASN A 265 7.31 -12.25 -13.60
C ASN A 265 7.37 -13.74 -13.97
N LYS A 266 7.00 -14.61 -13.04
CA LYS A 266 6.96 -16.06 -13.25
C LYS A 266 6.03 -16.44 -14.40
N LEU A 267 4.81 -15.92 -14.43
CA LEU A 267 3.85 -16.24 -15.49
C LEU A 267 4.29 -15.62 -16.82
N PHE A 268 4.74 -14.37 -16.82
CA PHE A 268 5.23 -13.67 -18.01
C PHE A 268 6.38 -14.43 -18.70
N GLU A 269 7.38 -14.89 -17.94
CA GLU A 269 8.49 -15.67 -18.50
C GLU A 269 8.04 -17.02 -19.09
N ASN A 270 7.04 -17.66 -18.50
CA ASN A 270 6.48 -18.89 -19.01
C ASN A 270 5.75 -18.66 -20.35
N GLU A 271 4.88 -17.65 -20.41
CA GLU A 271 4.16 -17.28 -21.63
C GLU A 271 5.11 -16.84 -22.75
N MET A 272 6.17 -16.11 -22.43
CA MET A 272 7.20 -15.70 -23.40
C MET A 272 7.94 -16.88 -24.04
N LYS A 273 8.06 -18.02 -23.34
CA LYS A 273 8.71 -19.24 -23.84
C LYS A 273 7.80 -20.13 -24.68
N GLN A 274 6.49 -20.01 -24.53
CA GLN A 274 5.51 -20.90 -25.19
C GLN A 274 5.12 -20.43 -26.61
N GLY A 275 5.26 -19.14 -26.91
CA GLY A 275 5.06 -18.57 -28.26
C GLY A 275 6.35 -18.38 -29.03
#